data_AF-A0A967BL71-F1
#
_entry.id   AF-A0A967BL71-F1
#
_cell.length_a   1.000
_cell.length_b   1.000
_cell.length_c   1.000
_cell.angle_alpha   90.00
_cell.angle_beta   90.00
_cell.angle_gamma   90.00
#
_symmetry.space_group_name_H-M   'P 1'
#
loop_
_entity.id
_entity.type
_entity.pdbx_description
1 polymer ?
#
loop_
_entity_poly.entity_id
_entity_poly.type
_entity_poly.pdbx_seq_one_letter_code
_entity_poly.pdbx_strand_id
1 'polypeptide(L)'
;MAKVLNIFNKIHSLRERYYKAAVKKESLLKLISETEIAEQVFNSNAIENSTMTLEETEKILLQIDLDRYISERELFETKNLARVVSYINTKAKEQELSLEIILFLHKMLLSNIRDDVAGRFRSNDEWVRVANHIALDPKQVVDKLEEMLVQYHATPNKNIIKRIALLHLNFEFIHPFVDGNGRIGRVINNYLLIREGFVPINIKFIDRKLYYNAFKEFDDKGKTSIMEEIVGKAITNSYHKRLAYLEEMEIVTLAEYAKRKKISHSNLINKAHRQTIEAFLEKGIWKIGVSL
;
A
#
# COMPACT_ATOMS: atom_id res chain seq x y z
N MET A 1 -21.43 -12.55 1.98
CA MET A 1 -20.91 -13.47 0.94
C MET A 1 -21.02 -12.92 -0.48
N ALA A 2 -22.20 -12.51 -0.98
CA ALA A 2 -22.37 -12.01 -2.36
C ALA A 2 -21.52 -10.78 -2.73
N LYS A 3 -21.38 -9.80 -1.82
CA LYS A 3 -20.58 -8.57 -2.06
C LYS A 3 -19.08 -8.86 -2.22
N VAL A 4 -18.54 -9.80 -1.45
CA VAL A 4 -17.12 -10.22 -1.50
C VAL A 4 -16.83 -10.99 -2.79
N LEU A 5 -17.76 -11.87 -3.21
CA LEU A 5 -17.65 -12.60 -4.47
C LEU A 5 -17.66 -11.66 -5.69
N ASN A 6 -18.50 -10.62 -5.66
CA ASN A 6 -18.57 -9.64 -6.76
C ASN A 6 -17.28 -8.80 -6.87
N ILE A 7 -16.70 -8.38 -5.74
CA ILE A 7 -15.39 -7.68 -5.73
C ILE A 7 -14.30 -8.59 -6.28
N PHE A 8 -14.28 -9.87 -5.89
CA PHE A 8 -13.30 -10.84 -6.39
C PHE A 8 -13.37 -11.02 -7.91
N ASN A 9 -14.56 -11.27 -8.44
CA ASN A 9 -14.78 -11.43 -9.88
C ASN A 9 -14.36 -10.17 -10.65
N LYS A 10 -14.65 -8.98 -10.08
CA LYS A 10 -14.20 -7.72 -10.65
C LYS A 10 -12.67 -7.62 -10.70
N ILE A 11 -11.96 -7.95 -9.62
CA ILE A 11 -10.49 -7.91 -9.61
C ILE A 11 -9.89 -8.89 -10.61
N HIS A 12 -10.45 -10.10 -10.74
CA HIS A 12 -9.98 -11.07 -11.73
C HIS A 12 -10.13 -10.52 -13.16
N SER A 13 -11.29 -9.93 -13.48
CA SER A 13 -11.53 -9.31 -14.79
C SER A 13 -10.58 -8.12 -15.06
N LEU A 14 -10.37 -7.25 -14.07
CA LEU A 14 -9.42 -6.14 -14.18
C LEU A 14 -7.98 -6.64 -14.39
N ARG A 15 -7.59 -7.70 -13.69
CA ARG A 15 -6.27 -8.32 -13.83
C ARG A 15 -6.07 -8.91 -15.22
N GLU A 16 -7.06 -9.63 -15.75
CA GLU A 16 -7.00 -10.19 -17.09
C GLU A 16 -6.87 -9.08 -18.15
N ARG A 17 -7.70 -8.03 -18.05
CA ARG A 17 -7.63 -6.86 -18.94
C ARG A 17 -6.28 -6.16 -18.83
N TYR A 18 -5.76 -5.99 -17.62
CA TYR A 18 -4.45 -5.41 -17.35
C TYR A 18 -3.34 -6.18 -18.08
N TYR A 19 -3.31 -7.51 -17.96
CA TYR A 19 -2.28 -8.31 -18.63
C TYR A 19 -2.38 -8.25 -20.15
N LYS A 20 -3.60 -8.18 -20.71
CA LYS A 20 -3.80 -7.98 -22.15
C LYS A 20 -3.29 -6.60 -22.60
N ALA A 21 -3.62 -5.54 -21.86
CA ALA A 21 -3.22 -4.18 -22.18
C ALA A 21 -1.72 -3.91 -21.94
N ALA A 22 -1.09 -4.67 -21.04
CA ALA A 22 0.33 -4.55 -20.68
C ALA A 22 1.31 -5.10 -21.73
N VAL A 23 0.83 -5.91 -22.68
CA VAL A 23 1.69 -6.58 -23.68
C VAL A 23 2.50 -5.54 -24.47
N LYS A 24 3.84 -5.67 -24.44
CA LYS A 24 4.79 -4.77 -25.11
C LYS A 24 4.79 -3.33 -24.57
N LYS A 25 4.30 -3.11 -23.35
CA LYS A 25 4.24 -1.79 -22.68
C LYS A 25 5.05 -1.75 -21.38
N GLU A 26 6.12 -2.53 -21.30
CA GLU A 26 6.96 -2.68 -20.10
C GLU A 26 7.62 -1.35 -19.69
N SER A 27 8.06 -0.53 -20.66
CA SER A 27 8.62 0.80 -20.40
C SER A 27 7.60 1.75 -19.78
N LEU A 28 6.36 1.74 -20.28
CA LEU A 28 5.25 2.53 -19.73
C LEU A 28 4.90 2.07 -18.31
N LEU A 29 4.84 0.76 -18.05
CA LEU A 29 4.62 0.22 -16.70
C LEU A 29 5.70 0.63 -15.70
N LYS A 30 6.96 0.69 -16.16
CA LYS A 30 8.08 1.18 -15.36
C LYS A 30 7.87 2.65 -14.99
N LEU A 31 7.52 3.50 -15.97
CA LEU A 31 7.25 4.92 -15.73
C LEU A 31 6.05 5.14 -14.81
N ILE A 32 4.96 4.40 -14.98
CA ILE A 32 3.81 4.44 -14.07
C ILE A 32 4.25 4.10 -12.64
N SER A 33 5.04 3.04 -12.46
CA SER A 33 5.54 2.64 -11.14
C SER A 33 6.46 3.70 -10.52
N GLU A 34 7.35 4.32 -11.30
CA GLU A 34 8.25 5.38 -10.85
C GLU A 34 7.50 6.64 -10.40
N THR A 35 6.49 7.07 -11.18
CA THR A 35 5.67 8.25 -10.85
C THR A 35 4.80 8.05 -9.59
N GLU A 36 4.53 6.81 -9.20
CA GLU A 36 3.75 6.48 -8.00
C GLU A 36 4.56 6.49 -6.71
N ILE A 37 5.90 6.47 -6.77
CA ILE A 37 6.77 6.34 -5.59
C ILE A 37 6.51 7.49 -4.61
N ALA A 38 6.48 8.73 -5.08
CA ALA A 38 6.27 9.89 -4.21
C ALA A 38 4.94 9.82 -3.46
N GLU A 39 3.85 9.45 -4.14
CA GLU A 39 2.56 9.26 -3.49
C GLU A 39 2.56 8.08 -2.51
N GLN A 40 3.25 6.99 -2.79
CA GLN A 40 3.34 5.85 -1.86
C GLN A 40 4.10 6.24 -0.59
N VAL A 41 5.21 6.96 -0.74
CA VAL A 41 6.04 7.45 0.36
C VAL A 41 5.27 8.45 1.21
N PHE A 42 4.68 9.48 0.58
CA PHE A 42 3.88 10.49 1.27
C PHE A 42 2.75 9.86 2.08
N ASN A 43 1.90 9.03 1.45
CA ASN A 43 0.74 8.46 2.14
C ASN A 43 1.17 7.54 3.30
N SER A 44 2.20 6.72 3.10
CA SER A 44 2.70 5.81 4.13
C SER A 44 3.31 6.55 5.31
N ASN A 45 4.13 7.58 5.07
CA ASN A 45 4.74 8.37 6.15
C ASN A 45 3.71 9.25 6.87
N ALA A 46 2.74 9.83 6.14
CA ALA A 46 1.66 10.62 6.74
C ALA A 46 0.75 9.79 7.66
N ILE A 47 0.51 8.50 7.35
CA ILE A 47 -0.20 7.58 8.26
C ILE A 47 0.53 7.44 9.60
N GLU A 48 1.87 7.51 9.60
CA GLU A 48 2.71 7.51 10.80
C GLU A 48 2.97 8.92 11.38
N ASN A 49 2.17 9.92 11.00
CA ASN A 49 2.25 11.32 11.46
C ASN A 49 3.43 12.15 10.92
N SER A 50 4.04 11.77 9.80
CA SER A 50 4.99 12.67 9.13
C SER A 50 4.33 14.00 8.74
N THR A 51 5.08 15.10 8.85
CA THR A 51 4.61 16.45 8.51
C THR A 51 4.83 16.82 7.04
N MET A 52 5.48 15.94 6.27
CA MET A 52 5.81 16.19 4.87
C MET A 52 4.56 16.27 4.01
N THR A 53 4.51 17.29 3.16
CA THR A 53 3.53 17.36 2.06
C THR A 53 3.96 16.46 0.89
N LEU A 54 3.03 16.19 -0.03
CA LEU A 54 3.35 15.47 -1.26
C LEU A 54 4.38 16.23 -2.11
N GLU A 55 4.26 17.55 -2.20
CA GLU A 55 5.20 18.39 -2.96
C GLU A 55 6.61 18.33 -2.35
N GLU A 56 6.74 18.45 -1.02
CA GLU A 56 8.03 18.32 -0.33
C GLU A 56 8.63 16.93 -0.51
N THR A 57 7.79 15.89 -0.47
CA THR A 57 8.21 14.51 -0.77
C THR A 57 8.76 14.41 -2.19
N GLU A 58 8.07 14.99 -3.19
CA GLU A 58 8.53 15.02 -4.58
C GLU A 58 9.86 15.78 -4.72
N LYS A 59 9.98 16.97 -4.11
CA LYS A 59 11.21 17.77 -4.10
C LYS A 59 12.39 16.99 -3.52
N ILE A 60 12.22 16.32 -2.36
CA ILE A 60 13.26 15.47 -1.75
C ILE A 60 13.74 14.37 -2.71
N LEU A 61 12.80 13.67 -3.36
CA LEU A 61 13.13 12.57 -4.27
C LEU A 61 13.80 13.05 -5.55
N LEU A 62 13.50 14.27 -5.99
CA LEU A 62 14.13 14.94 -7.13
C LEU A 62 15.42 15.68 -6.77
N GLN A 63 15.87 15.61 -5.51
CA GLN A 63 17.04 16.34 -5.00
C GLN A 63 16.93 17.86 -5.16
N ILE A 64 15.71 18.38 -5.01
CA ILE A 64 15.41 19.81 -5.01
C ILE A 64 15.34 20.28 -3.55
N ASP A 65 15.95 21.44 -3.28
CA ASP A 65 15.93 22.06 -1.96
C ASP A 65 14.51 22.43 -1.51
N LEU A 66 14.27 22.35 -0.21
CA LEU A 66 12.99 22.73 0.39
C LEU A 66 13.02 24.17 0.89
N ASP A 67 11.85 24.81 0.84
CA ASP A 67 11.66 26.20 1.29
C ASP A 67 11.64 26.34 2.83
N ARG A 68 11.73 25.22 3.57
CA ARG A 68 11.76 25.18 5.03
C ARG A 68 12.77 24.18 5.56
N TYR A 69 13.14 24.37 6.82
CA TYR A 69 13.92 23.38 7.56
C TYR A 69 13.12 22.08 7.74
N ILE A 70 13.83 20.96 7.59
CA ILE A 70 13.36 19.61 7.90
C ILE A 70 14.42 18.91 8.74
N SER A 71 14.00 17.98 9.60
CA SER A 71 14.96 17.16 10.35
C SER A 71 15.66 16.15 9.44
N GLU A 72 16.89 15.74 9.81
CA GLU A 72 17.57 14.63 9.14
C GLU A 72 16.72 13.35 9.15
N ARG A 73 15.99 13.12 10.26
CA ARG A 73 15.07 12.01 10.38
C ARG A 73 13.99 12.04 9.29
N GLU A 74 13.27 13.15 9.11
CA GLU A 74 12.24 13.26 8.06
C GLU A 74 12.80 13.06 6.64
N LEU A 75 14.02 13.57 6.40
CA LEU A 75 14.73 13.37 5.15
C LEU A 75 15.01 11.88 4.90
N PHE A 76 15.58 11.18 5.88
CA PHE A 76 15.88 9.76 5.77
C PHE A 76 14.62 8.89 5.73
N GLU A 77 13.56 9.22 6.48
CA GLU A 77 12.28 8.49 6.41
C GLU A 77 11.67 8.54 5.01
N THR A 78 11.82 9.68 4.33
CA THR A 78 11.37 9.86 2.94
C THR A 78 12.24 9.08 1.96
N LYS A 79 13.56 9.28 2.01
CA LYS A 79 14.52 8.63 1.10
C LYS A 79 14.56 7.11 1.26
N ASN A 80 14.57 6.62 2.50
CA ASN A 80 14.65 5.20 2.79
C ASN A 80 13.41 4.46 2.34
N LEU A 81 12.21 4.99 2.61
CA LEU A 81 10.98 4.34 2.16
C LEU A 81 10.90 4.33 0.62
N ALA A 82 11.29 5.42 -0.05
CA ALA A 82 11.37 5.45 -1.51
C ALA A 82 12.32 4.37 -2.05
N ARG A 83 13.50 4.21 -1.43
CA ARG A 83 14.46 3.17 -1.77
C ARG A 83 13.89 1.76 -1.59
N VAL A 84 13.17 1.52 -0.50
CA VAL A 84 12.51 0.23 -0.22
C VAL A 84 11.41 -0.06 -1.26
N VAL A 85 10.57 0.92 -1.59
CA VAL A 85 9.52 0.80 -2.61
C VAL A 85 10.14 0.48 -3.98
N SER A 86 11.17 1.21 -4.40
CA SER A 86 11.90 0.95 -5.65
C SER A 86 12.52 -0.45 -5.67
N TYR A 87 13.06 -0.90 -4.54
CA TYR A 87 13.61 -2.24 -4.42
C TYR A 87 12.54 -3.31 -4.65
N ILE A 88 11.41 -3.26 -3.94
CA ILE A 88 10.37 -4.30 -4.10
C ILE A 88 9.73 -4.30 -5.49
N ASN A 89 9.62 -3.13 -6.13
CA ASN A 89 9.11 -3.02 -7.51
C ASN A 89 9.96 -3.80 -8.52
N THR A 90 11.24 -4.00 -8.24
CA THR A 90 12.18 -4.69 -9.13
C THR A 90 12.51 -6.10 -8.67
N LYS A 91 12.56 -6.33 -7.35
CA LYS A 91 13.12 -7.56 -6.76
C LYS A 91 12.11 -8.52 -6.14
N ALA A 92 10.87 -8.11 -5.89
CA ALA A 92 9.90 -8.96 -5.18
C ALA A 92 9.55 -10.29 -5.89
N LYS A 93 9.74 -10.36 -7.22
CA LYS A 93 9.52 -11.60 -7.98
C LYS A 93 10.68 -12.59 -7.90
N GLU A 94 11.87 -12.15 -7.49
CA GLU A 94 13.08 -12.98 -7.51
C GLU A 94 13.12 -13.99 -6.35
N GLN A 95 12.47 -13.70 -5.21
CA GLN A 95 12.61 -14.48 -3.97
C GLN A 95 11.29 -14.54 -3.19
N GLU A 96 11.01 -15.64 -2.48
CA GLU A 96 9.88 -15.71 -1.56
C GLU A 96 10.07 -14.74 -0.39
N LEU A 97 8.96 -14.25 0.19
CA LEU A 97 9.04 -13.43 1.39
C LEU A 97 9.43 -14.33 2.58
N SER A 98 10.69 -14.22 3.03
CA SER A 98 11.16 -14.83 4.27
C SER A 98 11.30 -13.79 5.38
N LEU A 99 11.52 -14.26 6.62
CA LEU A 99 11.89 -13.37 7.73
C LEU A 99 13.16 -12.58 7.42
N GLU A 100 14.13 -13.18 6.72
CA GLU A 100 15.38 -12.49 6.35
C GLU A 100 15.11 -11.34 5.38
N ILE A 101 14.19 -11.52 4.42
CA ILE A 101 13.75 -10.45 3.53
C ILE A 101 13.02 -9.35 4.30
N ILE A 102 12.15 -9.71 5.25
CA ILE A 102 11.47 -8.73 6.11
C ILE A 102 12.49 -7.92 6.90
N LEU A 103 13.47 -8.56 7.53
CA LEU A 103 14.56 -7.91 8.26
C LEU A 103 15.43 -7.04 7.34
N PHE A 104 15.74 -7.51 6.13
CA PHE A 104 16.52 -6.74 5.15
C PHE A 104 15.79 -5.47 4.72
N LEU A 105 14.51 -5.57 4.36
CA LEU A 105 13.68 -4.42 3.99
C LEU A 105 13.52 -3.45 5.18
N HIS A 106 13.38 -3.97 6.40
CA HIS A 106 13.33 -3.17 7.62
C HIS A 106 14.66 -2.44 7.88
N LYS A 107 15.80 -3.10 7.66
CA LYS A 107 17.13 -2.49 7.75
C LYS A 107 17.26 -1.31 6.79
N MET A 108 16.86 -1.51 5.53
CA MET A 108 16.84 -0.45 4.51
C MET A 108 15.94 0.72 4.90
N LEU A 109 14.83 0.46 5.60
CA LEU A 109 13.87 1.47 6.04
C LEU A 109 14.43 2.35 7.16
N LEU A 110 15.10 1.76 8.16
CA LEU A 110 15.57 2.49 9.36
C LEU A 110 17.04 2.93 9.32
N SER A 111 17.78 2.62 8.26
CA SER A 111 19.19 3.02 8.10
C SER A 111 19.36 4.54 8.30
N ASN A 112 20.31 4.97 9.13
CA ASN A 112 20.56 6.38 9.48
C ASN A 112 19.41 7.08 10.24
N ILE A 113 18.45 6.32 10.78
CA ILE A 113 17.39 6.83 11.66
C ILE A 113 17.54 6.23 13.05
N ARG A 114 17.59 4.89 13.12
CA ARG A 114 17.73 4.10 14.35
C ARG A 114 18.49 2.80 14.03
N ASP A 115 19.78 2.93 13.75
CA ASP A 115 20.63 1.79 13.34
C ASP A 115 20.76 0.71 14.44
N ASP A 116 20.52 1.07 15.70
CA ASP A 116 20.51 0.18 16.86
C ASP A 116 19.37 -0.87 16.84
N VAL A 117 18.28 -0.58 16.13
CA VAL A 117 17.13 -1.49 15.95
C VAL A 117 16.88 -1.88 14.50
N ALA A 118 17.66 -1.33 13.55
CA ALA A 118 17.47 -1.57 12.13
C ALA A 118 17.77 -3.03 11.76
N GLY A 119 16.80 -3.69 11.13
CA GLY A 119 17.00 -5.05 10.61
C GLY A 119 17.06 -6.17 11.65
N ARG A 120 16.53 -5.96 12.86
CA ARG A 120 16.31 -7.01 13.86
C ARG A 120 14.92 -6.90 14.46
N PHE A 121 14.36 -8.02 14.92
CA PHE A 121 13.16 -8.00 15.75
C PHE A 121 13.47 -7.42 17.14
N ARG A 122 12.42 -7.03 17.85
CA ARG A 122 12.53 -6.56 19.24
C ARG A 122 12.96 -7.69 20.19
N SER A 123 13.87 -7.37 21.10
CA SER A 123 14.44 -8.28 22.10
C SER A 123 13.41 -8.63 23.19
N ASN A 124 13.69 -9.66 23.99
CA ASN A 124 12.79 -10.20 25.01
C ASN A 124 12.34 -9.19 26.10
N ASP A 125 13.04 -8.08 26.24
CA ASP A 125 12.78 -6.97 27.17
C ASP A 125 12.27 -5.69 26.47
N GLU A 126 12.20 -5.68 25.13
CA GLU A 126 11.73 -4.56 24.33
C GLU A 126 10.21 -4.66 24.12
N TRP A 127 9.44 -4.19 25.09
CA TRP A 127 7.99 -4.07 25.02
C TRP A 127 7.57 -2.81 24.25
N VAL A 128 6.60 -2.96 23.33
CA VAL A 128 6.08 -1.87 22.51
C VAL A 128 4.61 -1.63 22.82
N ARG A 129 4.23 -0.36 22.99
CA ARG A 129 2.85 0.06 23.12
C ARG A 129 2.26 0.37 21.75
N VAL A 130 1.14 -0.27 21.41
CA VAL A 130 0.38 -0.04 20.17
C VAL A 130 -0.93 0.65 20.55
N ALA A 131 -1.00 1.96 20.29
CA ALA A 131 -2.12 2.81 20.70
C ALA A 131 -2.49 2.65 22.20
N ASN A 132 -3.50 1.83 22.51
CA ASN A 132 -4.03 1.64 23.86
C ASN A 132 -3.74 0.25 24.47
N HIS A 133 -2.97 -0.60 23.79
CA HIS A 133 -2.59 -1.92 24.29
C HIS A 133 -1.07 -2.15 24.18
N ILE A 134 -0.59 -3.21 24.83
CA ILE A 134 0.79 -3.67 24.73
C ILE A 134 0.81 -4.72 23.61
N ALA A 135 1.80 -4.62 22.71
CA ALA A 135 2.01 -5.61 21.66
C ALA A 135 2.22 -7.03 22.23
N LEU A 136 2.21 -8.02 21.35
CA LEU A 136 2.53 -9.41 21.68
C LEU A 136 3.79 -9.54 22.56
N ASP A 137 3.90 -10.58 23.37
CA ASP A 137 5.16 -10.86 24.08
C ASP A 137 6.32 -10.95 23.05
N PRO A 138 7.44 -10.21 23.24
CA PRO A 138 8.57 -10.25 22.31
C PRO A 138 9.11 -11.66 22.07
N LYS A 139 9.00 -12.57 23.05
CA LYS A 139 9.43 -13.96 22.93
C LYS A 139 8.61 -14.76 21.92
N GLN A 140 7.40 -14.31 21.59
CA GLN A 140 6.49 -14.98 20.65
C GLN A 140 6.57 -14.41 19.24
N VAL A 141 7.37 -13.36 19.00
CA VAL A 141 7.39 -12.63 17.73
C VAL A 141 7.79 -13.53 16.57
N VAL A 142 8.87 -14.29 16.69
CA VAL A 142 9.39 -15.13 15.60
C VAL A 142 8.37 -16.23 15.27
N ASP A 143 7.93 -16.99 16.26
CA ASP A 143 6.95 -18.06 16.09
C ASP A 143 5.67 -17.56 15.41
N LYS A 144 5.14 -16.39 15.83
CA LYS A 144 3.93 -15.81 15.22
C LYS A 144 4.14 -15.29 13.80
N LEU A 145 5.33 -14.76 13.47
CA LEU A 145 5.63 -14.38 12.10
C LEU A 145 5.75 -15.60 11.18
N GLU A 146 6.35 -16.70 11.66
CA GLU A 146 6.42 -17.95 10.93
C GLU A 146 5.03 -18.55 10.70
N GLU A 147 4.19 -18.63 11.74
CA GLU A 147 2.79 -19.04 11.63
C GLU A 147 2.03 -18.20 10.59
N MET A 148 2.22 -16.87 10.61
CA MET A 148 1.60 -15.95 9.66
C MET A 148 2.02 -16.24 8.22
N LEU A 149 3.33 -16.45 7.97
CA LEU A 149 3.83 -16.78 6.63
C LEU A 149 3.34 -18.15 6.16
N VAL A 150 3.37 -19.16 7.03
CA VAL A 150 2.81 -20.50 6.74
C VAL A 150 1.33 -20.40 6.36
N GLN A 151 0.54 -19.64 7.12
CA GLN A 151 -0.88 -19.43 6.81
C GLN A 151 -1.08 -18.76 5.44
N TYR A 152 -0.25 -17.79 5.10
CA TYR A 152 -0.29 -17.11 3.80
C TYR A 152 0.00 -18.06 2.65
N HIS A 153 1.06 -18.88 2.78
CA HIS A 153 1.48 -19.84 1.75
C HIS A 153 0.59 -21.07 1.65
N ALA A 154 -0.08 -21.48 2.75
CA ALA A 154 -1.02 -22.59 2.76
C ALA A 154 -2.37 -22.28 2.09
N THR A 155 -2.59 -21.04 1.66
CA THR A 155 -3.88 -20.59 1.12
C THR A 155 -3.82 -19.95 -0.28
N PRO A 156 -3.01 -20.45 -1.23
CA PRO A 156 -2.75 -19.77 -2.51
C PRO A 156 -4.02 -19.59 -3.35
N ASN A 157 -4.99 -20.50 -3.21
CA ASN A 157 -6.27 -20.47 -3.94
C ASN A 157 -7.32 -19.54 -3.32
N LYS A 158 -7.05 -18.96 -2.14
CA LYS A 158 -7.98 -18.01 -1.52
C LYS A 158 -7.83 -16.63 -2.17
N ASN A 159 -8.89 -15.84 -2.07
CA ASN A 159 -8.93 -14.47 -2.56
C ASN A 159 -7.75 -13.64 -2.01
N ILE A 160 -6.96 -13.05 -2.91
CA ILE A 160 -5.79 -12.22 -2.58
C ILE A 160 -6.11 -11.07 -1.62
N ILE A 161 -7.27 -10.43 -1.76
CA ILE A 161 -7.71 -9.33 -0.89
C ILE A 161 -7.78 -9.82 0.56
N LYS A 162 -8.39 -10.99 0.77
CA LYS A 162 -8.53 -11.58 2.09
C LYS A 162 -7.18 -12.02 2.66
N ARG A 163 -6.32 -12.59 1.82
CA ARG A 163 -4.97 -13.04 2.21
C ARG A 163 -4.10 -11.86 2.65
N ILE A 164 -4.06 -10.79 1.86
CA ILE A 164 -3.31 -9.57 2.18
C ILE A 164 -3.91 -8.86 3.39
N ALA A 165 -5.24 -8.75 3.48
CA ALA A 165 -5.90 -8.14 4.63
C ALA A 165 -5.56 -8.87 5.94
N LEU A 166 -5.68 -10.20 5.96
CA LEU A 166 -5.37 -11.01 7.14
C LEU A 166 -3.89 -10.96 7.51
N LEU A 167 -3.00 -11.09 6.52
CA LEU A 167 -1.56 -10.98 6.73
C LEU A 167 -1.18 -9.62 7.35
N HIS A 168 -1.71 -8.54 6.79
CA HIS A 168 -1.42 -7.19 7.28
C HIS A 168 -1.91 -6.96 8.71
N LEU A 169 -3.13 -7.44 9.03
CA LEU A 169 -3.69 -7.37 10.38
C LEU A 169 -2.86 -8.19 11.38
N ASN A 170 -2.46 -9.41 11.02
CA ASN A 170 -1.59 -10.25 11.85
C ASN A 170 -0.21 -9.59 12.08
N PHE A 171 0.40 -9.03 11.02
CA PHE A 171 1.71 -8.38 11.13
C PHE A 171 1.67 -7.19 12.10
N GLU A 172 0.65 -6.35 11.99
CA GLU A 172 0.47 -5.16 12.85
C GLU A 172 0.13 -5.56 14.29
N PHE A 173 -0.60 -6.67 14.50
CA PHE A 173 -0.88 -7.25 15.82
C PHE A 173 0.40 -7.81 16.49
N ILE A 174 1.23 -8.53 15.73
CA ILE A 174 2.51 -9.07 16.24
C ILE A 174 3.46 -7.91 16.62
N HIS A 175 3.44 -6.84 15.81
CA HIS A 175 4.24 -5.63 15.99
C HIS A 175 5.72 -5.94 16.26
N PRO A 176 6.41 -6.58 15.31
CA PRO A 176 7.67 -7.27 15.59
C PRO A 176 8.89 -6.36 15.80
N PHE A 177 8.79 -5.07 15.48
CA PHE A 177 9.88 -4.10 15.55
C PHE A 177 9.65 -3.03 16.61
N VAL A 178 10.71 -2.38 17.07
CA VAL A 178 10.63 -1.22 17.97
C VAL A 178 10.07 0.03 17.27
N ASP A 179 10.37 0.20 15.98
CA ASP A 179 9.86 1.27 15.11
C ASP A 179 9.65 0.70 13.70
N GLY A 180 8.89 1.38 12.85
CA GLY A 180 8.78 1.06 11.42
C GLY A 180 7.70 0.04 11.06
N ASN A 181 6.97 -0.52 12.03
CA ASN A 181 5.97 -1.58 11.82
C ASN A 181 4.91 -1.22 10.75
N GLY A 182 4.27 -0.04 10.86
CA GLY A 182 3.24 0.34 9.89
C GLY A 182 3.77 0.50 8.46
N ARG A 183 4.95 1.12 8.32
CA ARG A 183 5.61 1.33 7.03
C ARG A 183 6.02 0.01 6.40
N ILE A 184 6.66 -0.88 7.17
CA ILE A 184 7.12 -2.17 6.66
C ILE A 184 5.96 -3.13 6.38
N GLY A 185 4.87 -3.09 7.17
CA GLY A 185 3.66 -3.87 6.90
C GLY A 185 3.04 -3.52 5.54
N ARG A 186 2.95 -2.22 5.22
CA ARG A 186 2.49 -1.76 3.89
C ARG A 186 3.44 -2.16 2.76
N VAL A 187 4.76 -2.15 3.00
CA VAL A 187 5.76 -2.65 2.05
C VAL A 187 5.58 -4.15 1.81
N ILE A 188 5.37 -4.95 2.86
CA ILE A 188 5.15 -6.40 2.79
C ILE A 188 3.90 -6.72 1.96
N ASN A 189 2.81 -5.96 2.12
CA ASN A 189 1.62 -6.13 1.28
C ASN A 189 1.95 -5.99 -0.21
N ASN A 190 2.70 -4.94 -0.57
CA ASN A 190 3.09 -4.71 -1.95
C ASN A 190 4.09 -5.74 -2.46
N TYR A 191 5.03 -6.20 -1.62
CA TYR A 191 5.95 -7.28 -1.98
C TYR A 191 5.19 -8.52 -2.44
N LEU A 192 4.22 -8.96 -1.62
CA LEU A 192 3.42 -10.16 -1.90
C LEU A 192 2.48 -9.96 -3.09
N LEU A 193 1.83 -8.79 -3.21
CA LEU A 193 1.00 -8.47 -4.38
C LEU A 193 1.82 -8.52 -5.68
N ILE A 194 2.98 -7.87 -5.72
CA ILE A 194 3.86 -7.85 -6.91
C ILE A 194 4.32 -9.26 -7.25
N ARG A 195 4.73 -10.04 -6.23
CA ARG A 195 5.19 -11.43 -6.38
C ARG A 195 4.10 -12.32 -7.00
N GLU A 196 2.87 -12.19 -6.53
CA GLU A 196 1.74 -12.95 -7.06
C GLU A 196 1.17 -12.39 -8.39
N GLY A 197 1.81 -11.37 -8.96
CA GLY A 197 1.40 -10.79 -10.24
C GLY A 197 0.16 -9.91 -10.16
N PHE A 198 -0.06 -9.27 -9.02
CA PHE A 198 -1.01 -8.17 -8.86
C PHE A 198 -0.28 -6.83 -8.91
N VAL A 199 -1.04 -5.77 -9.15
CA VAL A 199 -0.53 -4.40 -9.11
C VAL A 199 -0.29 -3.97 -7.64
N PRO A 200 0.76 -3.17 -7.35
CA PRO A 200 0.95 -2.63 -6.01
C PRO A 200 -0.19 -1.68 -5.65
N ILE A 201 -0.44 -1.53 -4.35
CA ILE A 201 -1.48 -0.67 -3.80
C ILE A 201 -0.87 0.49 -3.01
N ASN A 202 -1.68 1.52 -2.81
CA ASN A 202 -1.37 2.66 -1.95
C ASN A 202 -2.55 2.90 -1.01
N ILE A 203 -2.36 2.60 0.28
CA ILE A 203 -3.34 2.94 1.32
C ILE A 203 -3.21 4.43 1.59
N LYS A 204 -4.25 5.18 1.24
CA LYS A 204 -4.22 6.64 1.25
C LYS A 204 -4.36 7.19 2.66
N PHE A 205 -3.66 8.28 2.97
CA PHE A 205 -3.73 8.96 4.26
C PHE A 205 -5.15 9.45 4.59
N ILE A 206 -5.93 9.83 3.57
CA ILE A 206 -7.34 10.21 3.75
C ILE A 206 -8.20 9.09 4.36
N ASP A 207 -7.80 7.82 4.17
CA ASP A 207 -8.48 6.65 4.71
C ASP A 207 -7.92 6.22 6.09
N ARG A 208 -6.99 6.97 6.68
CA ARG A 208 -6.31 6.62 7.95
C ARG A 208 -7.26 6.24 9.08
N LYS A 209 -8.37 6.96 9.22
CA LYS A 209 -9.39 6.63 10.23
C LYS A 209 -10.03 5.27 9.99
N LEU A 210 -10.37 4.95 8.74
CA LEU A 210 -10.93 3.65 8.37
C LEU A 210 -9.90 2.53 8.55
N TYR A 211 -8.63 2.82 8.23
CA TYR A 211 -7.51 1.92 8.42
C TYR A 211 -7.30 1.55 9.89
N TYR A 212 -7.32 2.52 10.82
CA TYR A 212 -7.27 2.20 12.26
C TYR A 212 -8.53 1.48 12.77
N ASN A 213 -9.71 1.80 12.22
CA ASN A 213 -10.93 1.05 12.55
C ASN A 213 -10.85 -0.43 12.14
N ALA A 214 -10.05 -0.76 11.12
CA ALA A 214 -9.85 -2.14 10.69
C ALA A 214 -9.04 -2.95 11.72
N PHE A 215 -7.99 -2.35 12.31
CA PHE A 215 -7.28 -2.99 13.43
C PHE A 215 -8.20 -3.20 14.61
N LYS A 216 -8.99 -2.19 14.97
CA LYS A 216 -9.98 -2.33 16.04
C LYS A 216 -11.02 -3.42 15.77
N GLU A 217 -11.52 -3.53 14.54
CA GLU A 217 -12.44 -4.63 14.16
C GLU A 217 -11.77 -6.00 14.33
N PHE A 218 -10.49 -6.11 13.97
CA PHE A 218 -9.74 -7.34 14.09
C PHE A 218 -9.50 -7.70 15.56
N ASP A 219 -9.02 -6.76 16.37
CA ASP A 219 -8.74 -6.96 17.79
C ASP A 219 -10.02 -7.31 18.58
N ASP A 220 -11.11 -6.57 18.34
CA ASP A 220 -12.36 -6.72 19.11
C ASP A 220 -13.19 -7.94 18.67
N LYS A 221 -13.13 -8.32 17.38
CA LYS A 221 -14.11 -9.25 16.77
C LYS A 221 -13.49 -10.35 15.92
N GLY A 222 -12.18 -10.37 15.71
CA GLY A 222 -11.49 -11.29 14.80
C GLY A 222 -11.95 -11.17 13.33
N LYS A 223 -12.53 -10.03 12.95
CA LYS A 223 -13.07 -9.80 11.60
C LYS A 223 -12.09 -9.00 10.75
N THR A 224 -12.08 -9.30 9.45
CA THR A 224 -11.18 -8.70 8.46
C THR A 224 -11.90 -7.77 7.48
N SER A 225 -13.21 -7.55 7.66
CA SER A 225 -14.10 -6.97 6.64
C SER A 225 -13.68 -5.56 6.21
N ILE A 226 -13.30 -4.70 7.16
CA ILE A 226 -12.89 -3.33 6.86
C ILE A 226 -11.55 -3.32 6.13
N MET A 227 -10.58 -4.14 6.55
CA MET A 227 -9.29 -4.24 5.86
C MET A 227 -9.45 -4.82 4.45
N GLU A 228 -10.31 -5.82 4.27
CA GLU A 228 -10.67 -6.35 2.95
C GLU A 228 -11.27 -5.27 2.05
N GLU A 229 -12.12 -4.38 2.59
CA GLU A 229 -12.64 -3.24 1.84
C GLU A 229 -11.55 -2.25 1.42
N ILE A 230 -10.62 -1.91 2.32
CA ILE A 230 -9.49 -1.00 2.04
C ILE A 230 -8.62 -1.59 0.93
N VAL A 231 -8.16 -2.83 1.09
CA VAL A 231 -7.30 -3.52 0.11
C VAL A 231 -8.03 -3.67 -1.23
N GLY A 232 -9.31 -4.06 -1.22
CA GLY A 232 -10.14 -4.19 -2.42
C GLY A 232 -10.32 -2.88 -3.17
N LYS A 233 -10.52 -1.76 -2.47
CA LYS A 233 -10.59 -0.44 -3.09
C LYS A 233 -9.24 0.01 -3.64
N ALA A 234 -8.17 -0.17 -2.87
CA ALA A 234 -6.83 0.25 -3.26
C ALA A 234 -6.32 -0.51 -4.50
N ILE A 235 -6.57 -1.82 -4.57
CA ILE A 235 -6.20 -2.64 -5.73
C ILE A 235 -7.06 -2.30 -6.96
N THR A 236 -8.36 -2.04 -6.77
CA THR A 236 -9.23 -1.58 -7.86
C THR A 236 -8.77 -0.24 -8.43
N ASN A 237 -8.43 0.71 -7.56
CA ASN A 237 -7.92 2.03 -7.94
C ASN A 237 -6.62 1.92 -8.75
N SER A 238 -5.70 1.07 -8.28
CA SER A 238 -4.43 0.80 -8.95
C SER A 238 -4.62 0.17 -10.35
N TYR A 239 -5.58 -0.75 -10.50
CA TYR A 239 -5.93 -1.30 -11.81
C TYR A 239 -6.56 -0.25 -12.74
N HIS A 240 -7.55 0.51 -12.28
CA HIS A 240 -8.18 1.56 -13.10
C HIS A 240 -7.16 2.58 -13.61
N LYS A 241 -6.24 3.02 -12.74
CA LYS A 241 -5.15 3.93 -13.13
C LYS A 241 -4.30 3.31 -14.24
N ARG A 242 -3.77 2.11 -14.02
CA ARG A 242 -2.92 1.41 -15.00
C ARG A 242 -3.63 1.18 -16.32
N LEU A 243 -4.89 0.74 -16.29
CA LEU A 243 -5.69 0.52 -17.49
C LEU A 243 -5.91 1.81 -18.29
N ALA A 244 -6.21 2.94 -17.62
CA ALA A 244 -6.37 4.21 -18.32
C ALA A 244 -5.12 4.61 -19.12
N TYR A 245 -3.92 4.40 -18.56
CA TYR A 245 -2.66 4.63 -19.28
C TYR A 245 -2.37 3.57 -20.34
N LEU A 246 -2.52 2.28 -20.00
CA LEU A 246 -2.19 1.16 -20.89
C LEU A 246 -3.13 1.07 -22.10
N GLU A 247 -4.35 1.56 -21.99
CA GLU A 247 -5.33 1.59 -23.07
C GLU A 247 -5.39 2.94 -23.77
N GLU A 248 -4.40 3.80 -23.51
CA GLU A 248 -4.21 5.08 -24.22
C GLU A 248 -5.46 5.97 -24.15
N MET A 249 -6.18 5.92 -23.03
CA MET A 249 -7.36 6.73 -22.80
C MET A 249 -6.98 8.18 -22.54
N GLU A 250 -7.89 9.09 -22.89
CA GLU A 250 -7.79 10.48 -22.44
C GLU A 250 -8.07 10.53 -20.93
N ILE A 251 -7.06 10.87 -20.12
CA ILE A 251 -7.20 10.97 -18.67
C ILE A 251 -7.64 12.38 -18.30
N VAL A 252 -8.86 12.51 -17.80
CA VAL A 252 -9.45 13.79 -17.37
C VAL A 252 -9.84 13.75 -15.90
N THR A 253 -9.96 14.92 -15.28
CA THR A 253 -10.49 15.01 -13.90
C THR A 253 -11.97 14.65 -13.86
N LEU A 254 -12.48 14.14 -12.74
CA LEU A 254 -13.92 13.91 -12.59
C LEU A 254 -14.74 15.20 -12.66
N ALA A 255 -14.14 16.36 -12.36
CA ALA A 255 -14.79 17.65 -12.52
C ALA A 255 -15.01 17.99 -14.00
N GLU A 256 -13.98 17.76 -14.81
CA GLU A 256 -14.06 17.92 -16.25
C GLU A 256 -15.00 16.90 -16.89
N TYR A 257 -14.90 15.62 -16.52
CA TYR A 257 -15.81 14.58 -16.98
C TYR A 257 -17.28 14.89 -16.67
N ALA A 258 -17.55 15.39 -15.45
CA ALA A 258 -18.88 15.85 -15.03
C ALA A 258 -19.42 16.94 -15.97
N LYS A 259 -18.59 17.93 -16.31
CA LYS A 259 -18.93 19.02 -17.24
C LYS A 259 -19.21 18.49 -18.65
N ARG A 260 -18.34 17.62 -19.17
CA ARG A 260 -18.46 17.04 -20.52
C ARG A 260 -19.74 16.20 -20.68
N LYS A 261 -20.06 15.37 -19.69
CA LYS A 261 -21.24 14.47 -19.73
C LYS A 261 -22.51 15.09 -19.15
N LYS A 262 -22.46 16.31 -18.61
CA LYS A 262 -23.57 16.98 -17.91
C LYS A 262 -24.15 16.14 -16.77
N ILE A 263 -23.27 15.50 -15.98
CA ILE A 263 -23.62 14.67 -14.82
C ILE A 263 -23.15 15.35 -13.54
N SER A 264 -23.85 15.14 -12.43
CA SER A 264 -23.44 15.65 -11.11
C SER A 264 -22.03 15.17 -10.72
N HIS A 265 -21.14 16.13 -10.43
CA HIS A 265 -19.79 15.85 -9.95
C HIS A 265 -19.80 15.11 -8.60
N SER A 266 -20.69 15.49 -7.67
CA SER A 266 -20.80 14.80 -6.37
C SER A 266 -21.27 13.35 -6.51
N ASN A 267 -22.14 13.06 -7.47
CA ASN A 267 -22.53 11.69 -7.81
C ASN A 267 -21.33 10.88 -8.33
N LEU A 268 -20.52 11.46 -9.21
CA LEU A 268 -19.32 10.80 -9.73
C LEU A 268 -18.29 10.53 -8.62
N ILE A 269 -18.07 11.48 -7.71
CA ILE A 269 -17.19 11.28 -6.55
C ILE A 269 -17.70 10.13 -5.68
N ASN A 270 -19.01 10.07 -5.40
CA ASN A 270 -19.61 8.96 -4.66
C ASN A 270 -19.40 7.61 -5.35
N LYS A 271 -19.56 7.56 -6.69
CA LYS A 271 -19.30 6.35 -7.48
C LYS A 271 -17.81 5.96 -7.46
N ALA A 272 -16.91 6.95 -7.50
CA ALA A 272 -15.46 6.73 -7.43
C ALA A 272 -15.03 6.15 -6.08
N HIS A 273 -15.52 6.70 -4.97
CA HIS A 273 -15.28 6.14 -3.62
C HIS A 273 -15.81 4.70 -3.47
N ARG A 274 -16.94 4.38 -4.11
CA ARG A 274 -17.50 3.02 -4.14
C ARG A 274 -16.84 2.11 -5.19
N GLN A 275 -15.93 2.64 -5.99
CA GLN A 275 -15.28 1.94 -7.10
C GLN A 275 -16.29 1.32 -8.09
N THR A 276 -17.41 2.01 -8.36
CA THR A 276 -18.45 1.59 -9.31
C THR A 276 -18.26 2.17 -10.71
N ILE A 277 -17.23 3.00 -10.91
CA ILE A 277 -16.76 3.53 -12.19
C ILE A 277 -15.24 3.37 -12.24
N GLU A 278 -14.64 3.44 -13.43
CA GLU A 278 -13.20 3.27 -13.65
C GLU A 278 -12.39 4.54 -13.28
N ALA A 279 -12.80 5.19 -12.20
CA ALA A 279 -12.10 6.33 -11.65
C ALA A 279 -10.99 5.88 -10.71
N PHE A 280 -9.91 6.67 -10.66
CA PHE A 280 -8.75 6.45 -9.81
C PHE A 280 -8.29 7.77 -9.21
N LEU A 281 -7.54 7.70 -8.11
CA LEU A 281 -7.05 8.87 -7.40
C LEU A 281 -5.56 9.04 -7.70
N GLU A 282 -5.18 10.21 -8.21
CA GLU A 282 -3.80 10.54 -8.53
C GLU A 282 -3.49 11.93 -7.99
N LYS A 283 -2.44 12.04 -7.17
CA LYS A 283 -2.03 13.27 -6.46
C LYS A 283 -3.20 13.99 -5.78
N GLY A 284 -4.09 13.21 -5.14
CA GLY A 284 -5.26 13.74 -4.43
C GLY A 284 -6.44 14.16 -5.32
N ILE A 285 -6.34 13.99 -6.65
CA ILE A 285 -7.39 14.37 -7.60
C ILE A 285 -8.02 13.12 -8.21
N TRP A 286 -9.34 13.04 -8.19
CA TRP A 286 -10.07 11.96 -8.86
C TRP A 286 -10.05 12.17 -10.38
N LYS A 287 -9.58 11.15 -11.10
CA LYS A 287 -9.49 11.11 -12.56
C LYS A 287 -10.21 9.90 -13.13
N ILE A 288 -10.49 9.92 -14.42
CA ILE A 288 -11.08 8.81 -15.18
C ILE A 288 -10.51 8.79 -16.59
N GLY A 289 -10.27 7.59 -17.12
CA GLY A 289 -9.95 7.40 -18.54
C GLY A 289 -11.21 7.48 -19.39
N VAL A 290 -11.16 8.25 -20.48
CA VAL A 290 -12.24 8.37 -21.45
C VAL A 290 -11.71 7.85 -22.78
N SER A 291 -12.43 6.91 -23.39
CA SER A 291 -12.14 6.49 -24.77
C SER A 291 -12.24 7.69 -25.70
N LEU A 292 -11.19 7.87 -26.51
CA LEU A 292 -11.12 8.86 -27.59
C LEU A 292 -12.25 8.66 -28.61
#